data_AF-A0A1B9LSS7-F1
#
_entry.id   AF-A0A1B9LSS7-F1
#
_cell.length_a   1.000
_cell.length_b   1.000
_cell.length_c   1.000
_cell.angle_alpha   90.00
_cell.angle_beta   90.00
_cell.angle_gamma   90.00
#
_symmetry.space_group_name_H-M   'P 1'
#
loop_
_entity.id
_entity.type
_entity.pdbx_description
1 polymer ?
#
loop_
_entity_poly.entity_id
_entity_poly.type
_entity_poly.pdbx_seq_one_letter_code
_entity_poly.pdbx_strand_id
1 'polypeptide(L)'
;MKSKVQHVRIKKKNKSGLIKQLALSYFRFVICRLCFCSDLLLILQKKLITLKSILFLCFCIGISHPLFVFGVLPKVKSAKTVKEIQGSAPYLTFDGGKTQSWDTDRFLNIELPDGKVLTPKNNPSTKANPIPLPHDGLKLSDIKTLIPLGQSAISMTDLLNNNGFWADKDGDGDITATGNLTIIGRDANGTEMGLDDTFQDCNAPYSVTMQSDNSILSTAYGKPNSTQIAANRATYYLNPPKGACTYSAKPNLYLSNSRKKNWGGQIIQVHQTNGMMQKVLNVKI
;
A
#
# COMPACT_ATOMS: atom_id res chain seq x y z
N MET A 1 88.10 -19.66 1.09
CA MET A 1 86.87 -19.20 1.77
C MET A 1 85.99 -18.48 0.75
N LYS A 2 84.73 -18.89 0.64
CA LYS A 2 83.76 -18.46 -0.39
C LYS A 2 83.27 -17.03 -0.12
N SER A 3 83.20 -16.19 -1.16
CA SER A 3 82.17 -15.16 -1.29
C SER A 3 81.83 -14.97 -2.78
N LYS A 4 80.56 -15.20 -3.10
CA LYS A 4 79.97 -15.15 -4.45
C LYS A 4 79.48 -13.72 -4.72
N VAL A 5 79.93 -13.14 -5.83
CA VAL A 5 79.35 -11.94 -6.43
C VAL A 5 77.96 -12.28 -6.99
N GLN A 6 76.93 -11.53 -6.58
CA GLN A 6 75.58 -11.60 -7.14
C GLN A 6 75.45 -10.68 -8.36
N HIS A 7 75.10 -11.24 -9.52
CA HIS A 7 74.51 -10.49 -10.62
C HIS A 7 72.98 -10.59 -10.53
N VAL A 8 72.32 -9.43 -10.38
CA VAL A 8 70.87 -9.28 -10.43
C VAL A 8 70.39 -9.51 -11.87
N ARG A 9 69.49 -10.48 -12.08
CA ARG A 9 68.83 -10.75 -13.36
C ARG A 9 67.34 -10.40 -13.23
N ILE A 10 66.90 -9.40 -13.99
CA ILE A 10 65.51 -8.95 -14.07
C ILE A 10 64.64 -10.07 -14.67
N LYS A 11 63.64 -10.55 -13.93
CA LYS A 11 62.63 -11.50 -14.42
C LYS A 11 61.52 -10.75 -15.17
N LYS A 12 61.38 -11.04 -16.46
CA LYS A 12 60.29 -10.62 -17.35
C LYS A 12 58.96 -11.22 -16.83
N LYS A 13 57.99 -10.39 -16.44
CA LYS A 13 56.64 -10.83 -16.06
C LYS A 13 55.90 -11.38 -17.29
N ASN A 14 55.41 -12.61 -17.17
CA ASN A 14 54.74 -13.35 -18.23
C ASN A 14 53.30 -12.80 -18.44
N LYS A 15 53.04 -12.18 -19.60
CA LYS A 15 51.75 -11.57 -19.99
C LYS A 15 50.61 -12.58 -20.27
N SER A 16 50.87 -13.89 -20.19
CA SER A 16 49.91 -14.94 -20.57
C SER A 16 48.82 -15.23 -19.54
N GLY A 17 49.01 -14.85 -18.27
CA GLY A 17 48.01 -15.07 -17.21
C GLY A 17 46.86 -14.04 -17.19
N LEU A 18 47.15 -12.79 -17.55
CA LEU A 18 46.17 -11.69 -17.49
C LEU A 18 45.11 -11.82 -18.59
N ILE A 19 45.51 -12.29 -19.78
CA ILE A 19 44.63 -12.46 -20.95
C ILE A 19 43.62 -13.61 -20.72
N LYS A 20 44.02 -14.67 -19.99
CA LYS A 20 43.13 -15.78 -19.65
C LYS A 20 42.06 -15.38 -18.61
N GLN A 21 42.38 -14.50 -17.66
CA GLN A 21 41.40 -14.00 -16.70
C GLN A 21 40.40 -13.02 -17.33
N LEU A 22 40.85 -12.14 -18.24
CA LEU A 22 39.98 -11.21 -18.97
C LEU A 22 39.03 -11.95 -19.95
N ALA A 23 39.50 -13.01 -20.61
CA ALA A 23 38.65 -13.81 -21.49
C ALA A 23 37.56 -14.59 -20.73
N LEU A 24 37.86 -15.10 -19.53
CA LEU A 24 36.90 -15.84 -18.71
C LEU A 24 35.84 -14.92 -18.07
N SER A 25 36.20 -13.69 -17.71
CA SER A 25 35.23 -12.71 -17.20
C SER A 25 34.30 -12.21 -18.31
N TYR A 26 34.83 -12.02 -19.52
CA TYR A 26 34.03 -11.64 -20.70
C TYR A 26 33.04 -12.75 -21.09
N PHE A 27 33.46 -14.02 -21.02
CA PHE A 27 32.60 -15.17 -21.34
C PHE A 27 31.48 -15.34 -20.30
N ARG A 28 31.75 -15.11 -19.01
CA ARG A 28 30.70 -15.07 -17.96
C ARG A 28 29.75 -13.88 -18.14
N PHE A 29 30.25 -12.72 -18.61
CA PHE A 29 29.43 -11.53 -18.85
C PHE A 29 28.44 -11.72 -20.01
N VAL A 30 28.83 -12.47 -21.05
CA VAL A 30 27.97 -12.74 -22.22
C VAL A 30 26.86 -13.74 -21.90
N ILE A 31 27.14 -14.77 -21.09
CA ILE A 31 26.13 -15.77 -20.70
C ILE A 31 25.08 -15.16 -19.76
N CYS A 32 25.48 -14.22 -18.89
CA CYS A 32 24.56 -13.58 -17.95
C CYS A 32 23.57 -12.61 -18.64
N ARG A 33 23.91 -12.03 -19.80
CA ARG A 33 22.99 -11.17 -20.56
C ARG A 33 21.97 -11.91 -21.43
N LEU A 34 22.13 -13.22 -21.66
CA LEU A 34 21.19 -14.01 -22.45
C LEU A 34 19.96 -14.47 -21.65
N CYS A 35 19.90 -14.16 -20.35
CA CYS A 35 18.74 -14.44 -19.48
C CYS A 35 17.63 -13.37 -19.54
N PHE A 36 17.80 -12.27 -20.27
CA PHE A 36 16.73 -11.29 -20.51
C PHE A 36 16.30 -11.32 -21.97
N CYS A 37 15.15 -11.93 -22.24
CA CYS A 37 14.62 -12.17 -23.58
C CYS A 37 13.98 -10.93 -24.24
N SER A 38 14.45 -9.71 -23.92
CA SER A 38 13.94 -8.46 -24.50
C SER A 38 14.95 -7.71 -25.38
N ASP A 39 16.24 -8.05 -25.35
CA ASP A 39 17.28 -7.32 -26.11
C ASP A 39 17.68 -7.97 -27.45
N LEU A 40 17.17 -9.16 -27.77
CA LEU A 40 17.55 -9.91 -28.98
C LEU A 40 17.13 -9.18 -30.28
N LEU A 41 16.01 -8.45 -30.23
CA LEU A 41 15.49 -7.70 -31.37
C LEU A 41 16.32 -6.44 -31.70
N LEU A 42 16.96 -5.85 -30.69
CA LEU A 42 17.77 -4.62 -30.84
C LEU A 42 19.17 -4.90 -31.41
N ILE A 43 19.71 -6.10 -31.14
CA ILE A 43 21.03 -6.53 -31.63
C ILE A 43 20.99 -6.85 -33.13
N LEU A 44 19.84 -7.34 -33.63
CA LEU A 44 19.65 -7.72 -35.04
C LEU A 44 19.61 -6.54 -36.00
N GLN A 45 19.28 -5.32 -35.54
CA GLN A 45 19.17 -4.15 -36.41
C GLN A 45 20.50 -3.41 -36.65
N LYS A 46 21.54 -3.62 -35.83
CA LYS A 46 22.74 -2.76 -35.88
C LYS A 46 24.02 -3.38 -36.41
N LYS A 47 24.09 -4.69 -36.65
CA LYS A 47 25.35 -5.31 -37.07
C LYS A 47 25.15 -6.40 -38.11
N LEU A 48 25.23 -5.98 -39.37
CA LEU A 48 25.55 -6.81 -40.53
C LEU A 48 27.00 -7.32 -40.44
N ILE A 49 27.37 -8.00 -39.35
CA ILE A 49 28.73 -8.53 -39.18
C ILE A 49 28.72 -10.00 -39.60
N THR A 50 29.05 -10.18 -40.88
CA THR A 50 29.70 -11.33 -41.51
C THR A 50 29.19 -12.72 -41.09
N LEU A 51 28.13 -13.15 -41.76
CA LEU A 51 27.54 -14.49 -41.77
C LEU A 51 28.56 -15.65 -41.97
N LYS A 52 29.76 -15.37 -42.51
CA LYS A 52 30.82 -16.36 -42.74
C LYS A 52 31.43 -16.95 -41.45
N SER A 53 31.41 -16.23 -40.33
CA SER A 53 32.07 -16.71 -39.10
C SER A 53 31.20 -17.66 -38.25
N ILE A 54 29.88 -17.65 -38.44
CA ILE A 54 28.96 -18.51 -37.68
C ILE A 54 28.89 -19.92 -38.30
N LEU A 55 29.01 -20.01 -39.62
CA LEU A 55 29.02 -21.29 -40.35
C LEU A 55 30.22 -22.18 -39.97
N PHE A 56 31.36 -21.56 -39.64
CA PHE A 56 32.55 -22.27 -39.17
C PHE A 56 32.41 -22.77 -37.73
N LEU A 57 31.65 -22.08 -36.88
CA LEU A 57 31.42 -22.49 -35.49
C LEU A 57 30.45 -23.70 -35.39
N CYS A 58 29.49 -23.81 -36.32
CA CYS A 58 28.60 -24.97 -36.39
C CYS A 58 29.31 -26.26 -36.86
N PHE A 59 30.41 -26.16 -37.62
CA PHE A 59 31.11 -27.35 -38.14
C PHE A 59 32.02 -28.01 -37.10
N CYS A 60 32.48 -27.27 -36.08
CA CYS A 60 33.41 -27.78 -35.07
C CYS A 60 32.74 -28.42 -33.84
N ILE A 61 31.41 -28.32 -33.70
CA ILE A 61 30.67 -28.89 -32.56
C ILE A 61 30.04 -30.26 -32.92
N GLY A 62 30.13 -30.67 -34.19
CA GLY A 62 29.42 -31.84 -34.73
C GLY A 62 29.98 -33.23 -34.41
N ILE A 63 31.00 -33.42 -33.56
CA ILE A 63 31.63 -34.75 -33.36
C ILE A 63 31.94 -35.11 -31.90
N SER A 64 31.16 -34.66 -30.92
CA SER A 64 31.12 -35.38 -29.64
C SER A 64 29.85 -35.06 -28.85
N HIS A 65 29.23 -36.10 -28.31
CA HIS A 65 27.98 -36.17 -27.51
C HIS A 65 26.71 -36.50 -28.31
N PRO A 66 26.41 -37.81 -28.49
CA PRO A 66 25.07 -38.24 -28.85
C PRO A 66 24.22 -38.20 -27.57
N LEU A 67 23.65 -37.05 -27.23
CA LEU A 67 22.64 -36.92 -26.17
C LEU A 67 21.80 -35.66 -26.40
N PHE A 68 21.39 -35.43 -27.65
CA PHE A 68 20.26 -34.55 -27.93
C PHE A 68 19.00 -35.39 -27.72
N VAL A 69 18.63 -35.60 -26.45
CA VAL A 69 17.29 -36.06 -26.10
C VAL A 69 16.36 -34.98 -26.61
N PHE A 70 15.66 -35.26 -27.71
CA PHE A 70 14.48 -34.51 -28.10
C PHE A 70 13.59 -34.44 -26.85
N GLY A 71 13.50 -33.24 -26.27
CA GLY A 71 12.67 -32.97 -25.11
C GLY A 71 11.25 -33.37 -25.45
N VAL A 72 10.82 -34.52 -24.95
CA VAL A 72 9.41 -34.90 -24.91
C VAL A 72 8.76 -33.80 -24.09
N LEU A 73 8.01 -32.91 -24.75
CA LEU A 73 7.07 -32.04 -24.04
C LEU A 73 6.24 -32.96 -23.15
N PRO A 74 6.18 -32.71 -21.82
CA PRO A 74 5.43 -33.58 -20.93
C PRO A 74 4.01 -33.66 -21.47
N LYS A 75 3.61 -34.86 -21.89
CA LYS A 75 2.26 -35.12 -22.36
C LYS A 75 1.37 -35.02 -21.12
N VAL A 76 0.83 -33.84 -20.86
CA VAL A 76 -0.08 -33.59 -19.75
C VAL A 76 -1.32 -34.46 -19.99
N LYS A 77 -1.44 -35.54 -19.22
CA LYS A 77 -2.63 -36.38 -19.23
C LYS A 77 -3.70 -35.65 -18.42
N SER A 78 -4.80 -35.30 -19.08
CA SER A 78 -6.01 -34.87 -18.37
C SER A 78 -6.51 -36.04 -17.54
N ALA A 79 -6.45 -35.91 -16.21
CA ALA A 79 -7.08 -36.86 -15.29
C ALA A 79 -8.55 -36.47 -15.16
N LYS A 80 -9.46 -37.41 -15.47
CA LYS A 80 -10.89 -37.26 -15.19
C LYS A 80 -11.23 -38.13 -13.99
N THR A 81 -11.71 -37.52 -12.92
CA THR A 81 -12.23 -38.24 -11.77
C THR A 81 -13.70 -38.61 -12.00
N VAL A 82 -14.11 -39.78 -11.50
CA VAL A 82 -15.52 -40.23 -11.57
C VAL A 82 -16.39 -39.46 -10.57
N LYS A 83 -15.78 -38.93 -9.51
CA LYS A 83 -16.42 -38.15 -8.45
C LYS A 83 -15.79 -36.77 -8.36
N GLU A 84 -16.59 -35.83 -7.87
CA GLU A 84 -16.13 -34.48 -7.56
C GLU A 84 -15.08 -34.53 -6.44
N ILE A 85 -13.99 -33.76 -6.62
CA ILE A 85 -12.92 -33.68 -5.63
C ILE A 85 -13.48 -32.93 -4.42
N GLN A 86 -13.48 -33.59 -3.26
CA GLN A 86 -13.89 -32.98 -2.00
C GLN A 86 -12.73 -32.12 -1.49
N GLY A 87 -12.97 -30.81 -1.44
CA GLY A 87 -12.00 -29.82 -1.01
C GLY A 87 -12.42 -29.10 0.26
N SER A 88 -11.77 -27.98 0.55
CA SER A 88 -12.18 -27.05 1.60
C SER A 88 -12.47 -25.67 1.02
N ALA A 89 -13.39 -24.93 1.66
CA ALA A 89 -13.63 -23.56 1.22
C ALA A 89 -12.52 -22.64 1.73
N PRO A 90 -12.16 -21.60 0.96
CA PRO A 90 -11.24 -20.56 1.43
C PRO A 90 -11.80 -19.87 2.67
N TYR A 91 -10.94 -19.45 3.58
CA TYR A 91 -11.33 -18.81 4.83
C TYR A 91 -10.40 -17.66 5.21
N LEU A 92 -10.90 -16.74 6.03
CA LEU A 92 -10.07 -15.67 6.58
C LEU A 92 -9.11 -16.22 7.63
N THR A 93 -7.89 -15.72 7.62
CA THR A 93 -6.88 -16.07 8.62
C THR A 93 -6.04 -14.85 8.93
N PHE A 94 -5.45 -14.83 10.12
CA PHE A 94 -4.70 -13.69 10.63
C PHE A 94 -3.34 -14.09 11.21
N ASP A 95 -3.01 -15.38 11.10
CA ASP A 95 -1.82 -16.03 11.63
C ASP A 95 -1.15 -16.95 10.59
N GLY A 96 -1.37 -16.66 9.30
CA GLY A 96 -0.79 -17.39 8.17
C GLY A 96 -1.45 -18.75 7.92
N GLY A 97 -2.75 -18.88 8.18
CA GLY A 97 -3.54 -20.07 7.85
C GLY A 97 -3.70 -21.08 8.99
N LYS A 98 -3.13 -20.82 10.19
CA LYS A 98 -3.20 -21.76 11.31
C LYS A 98 -4.59 -21.83 11.91
N THR A 99 -5.29 -20.69 11.99
CA THR A 99 -6.66 -20.61 12.49
C THR A 99 -7.60 -19.97 11.47
N GLN A 100 -8.85 -20.43 11.48
CA GLN A 100 -9.93 -19.83 10.71
C GLN A 100 -10.54 -18.68 11.52
N SER A 101 -10.83 -17.57 10.83
CA SER A 101 -11.56 -16.43 11.37
C SER A 101 -12.86 -16.24 10.60
N TRP A 102 -13.89 -15.84 11.34
CA TRP A 102 -15.17 -15.36 10.78
C TRP A 102 -15.39 -13.87 11.08
N ASP A 103 -14.50 -13.30 11.89
CA ASP A 103 -14.54 -11.93 12.37
C ASP A 103 -13.70 -11.02 11.44
N THR A 104 -14.29 -9.90 11.04
CA THR A 104 -13.66 -8.85 10.21
C THR A 104 -13.32 -7.60 11.01
N ASP A 105 -13.47 -7.61 12.34
CA ASP A 105 -13.15 -6.48 13.23
C ASP A 105 -11.74 -5.93 13.00
N ARG A 106 -10.79 -6.81 12.67
CA ARG A 106 -9.40 -6.41 12.39
C ARG A 106 -9.28 -5.46 11.19
N PHE A 107 -10.22 -5.53 10.24
CA PHE A 107 -10.25 -4.62 9.09
C PHE A 107 -10.65 -3.20 9.47
N LEU A 108 -11.34 -3.06 10.59
CA LEU A 108 -11.98 -1.81 11.01
C LEU A 108 -11.12 -0.98 11.95
N ASN A 109 -9.94 -1.49 12.32
CA ASN A 109 -9.01 -0.80 13.19
C ASN A 109 -8.49 0.49 12.55
N ILE A 110 -8.35 1.54 13.35
CA ILE A 110 -7.69 2.78 12.97
C ILE A 110 -6.54 3.06 13.93
N GLU A 111 -5.48 3.68 13.43
CA GLU A 111 -4.35 4.16 14.21
C GLU A 111 -4.22 5.66 14.01
N LEU A 112 -4.33 6.41 15.11
CA LEU A 112 -4.14 7.86 15.08
C LEU A 112 -2.65 8.20 14.94
N PRO A 113 -2.30 9.41 14.47
CA PRO A 113 -0.90 9.82 14.25
C PRO A 113 0.01 9.78 15.49
N ASP A 114 -0.55 9.81 16.69
CA ASP A 114 0.17 9.64 17.96
C ASP A 114 0.44 8.16 18.32
N GLY A 115 0.09 7.22 17.43
CA GLY A 115 0.24 5.78 17.61
C GLY A 115 -0.90 5.14 18.39
N LYS A 116 -1.94 5.88 18.77
CA LYS A 116 -3.09 5.31 19.48
C LYS A 116 -3.92 4.44 18.53
N VAL A 117 -3.92 3.14 18.78
CA VAL A 117 -4.73 2.16 18.05
C VAL A 117 -6.12 2.04 18.66
N LEU A 118 -7.15 2.24 17.84
CA LEU A 118 -8.56 2.09 18.18
C LEU A 118 -9.14 0.92 17.39
N THR A 119 -9.82 0.03 18.10
CA THR A 119 -10.45 -1.17 17.53
C THR A 119 -11.95 -1.13 17.81
N PRO A 120 -12.79 -1.89 17.09
CA PRO A 120 -14.22 -1.97 17.40
C PRO A 120 -14.49 -2.33 18.87
N LYS A 121 -13.66 -3.21 19.45
CA LYS A 121 -13.74 -3.65 20.85
C LYS A 121 -13.27 -2.60 21.85
N ASN A 122 -12.38 -1.69 21.46
CA ASN A 122 -11.82 -0.63 22.31
C ASN A 122 -12.18 0.76 21.78
N ASN A 123 -13.45 0.95 21.45
CA ASN A 123 -13.98 2.23 20.96
C ASN A 123 -14.99 2.82 21.98
N PRO A 124 -14.53 3.59 22.98
CA PRO A 124 -15.42 4.24 23.94
C PRO A 124 -16.11 5.49 23.38
N SER A 125 -15.84 5.84 22.11
CA SER A 125 -16.24 7.13 21.57
C SER A 125 -17.73 7.19 21.25
N THR A 126 -18.32 8.35 21.49
CA THR A 126 -19.68 8.68 21.05
C THR A 126 -19.70 10.11 20.53
N LYS A 127 -20.79 10.52 19.87
CA LYS A 127 -20.97 11.93 19.47
C LYS A 127 -20.85 12.89 20.66
N ALA A 128 -21.30 12.48 21.85
CA ALA A 128 -21.22 13.28 23.07
C ALA A 128 -19.86 13.20 23.77
N ASN A 129 -19.13 12.10 23.59
CA ASN A 129 -17.80 11.87 24.18
C ASN A 129 -16.82 11.41 23.09
N PRO A 130 -16.38 12.33 22.19
CA PRO A 130 -15.44 12.00 21.14
C PRO A 130 -14.01 11.88 21.68
N ILE A 131 -13.18 11.10 20.99
CA ILE A 131 -11.76 10.97 21.30
C ILE A 131 -11.04 12.24 20.84
N PRO A 132 -10.26 12.91 21.72
CA PRO A 132 -9.49 14.07 21.31
C PRO A 132 -8.35 13.65 20.37
N LEU A 133 -8.16 14.42 19.31
CA LEU A 133 -7.00 14.30 18.42
C LEU A 133 -5.76 14.93 19.07
N PRO A 134 -4.55 14.43 18.76
CA PRO A 134 -3.32 14.83 19.46
C PRO A 134 -2.89 16.27 19.17
N HIS A 135 -3.18 16.80 17.98
CA HIS A 135 -2.90 18.18 17.60
C HIS A 135 -3.85 18.66 16.48
N ASP A 136 -3.76 19.94 16.13
CA ASP A 136 -4.49 20.57 15.04
C ASP A 136 -3.86 20.29 13.67
N GLY A 137 -4.58 20.62 12.60
CA GLY A 137 -4.09 20.45 11.22
C GLY A 137 -4.07 19.01 10.70
N LEU A 138 -4.47 18.02 11.51
CA LEU A 138 -4.60 16.63 11.08
C LEU A 138 -5.68 16.47 10.02
N LYS A 139 -5.42 15.57 9.07
CA LYS A 139 -6.30 15.22 7.97
C LYS A 139 -6.86 13.81 8.14
N LEU A 140 -7.92 13.51 7.40
CA LEU A 140 -8.46 12.15 7.35
C LEU A 140 -7.42 11.13 6.84
N SER A 141 -6.58 11.51 5.88
CA SER A 141 -5.48 10.70 5.35
C SER A 141 -4.35 10.41 6.34
N ASP A 142 -4.24 11.17 7.44
CA ASP A 142 -3.25 10.92 8.49
C ASP A 142 -3.67 9.75 9.40
N ILE A 143 -4.94 9.34 9.36
CA ILE A 143 -5.43 8.16 10.08
C ILE A 143 -4.98 6.90 9.34
N LYS A 144 -4.13 6.12 9.99
CA LYS A 144 -3.57 4.90 9.40
C LYS A 144 -4.57 3.75 9.53
N THR A 145 -4.76 3.05 8.42
CA THR A 145 -5.64 1.88 8.30
C THR A 145 -4.98 0.81 7.43
N LEU A 146 -5.72 -0.24 7.06
CA LEU A 146 -5.28 -1.22 6.06
C LEU A 146 -5.49 -0.75 4.61
N ILE A 147 -6.17 0.38 4.41
CA ILE A 147 -6.34 1.01 3.11
C ILE A 147 -5.01 1.69 2.72
N PRO A 148 -4.52 1.52 1.48
CA PRO A 148 -3.30 2.16 1.02
C PRO A 148 -3.36 3.69 1.12
N LEU A 149 -2.20 4.31 1.31
CA LEU A 149 -2.09 5.76 1.42
C LEU A 149 -2.69 6.47 0.20
N GLY A 150 -3.43 7.55 0.45
CA GLY A 150 -4.08 8.36 -0.59
C GLY A 150 -5.35 7.74 -1.20
N GLN A 151 -5.87 6.65 -0.61
CA GLN A 151 -7.11 6.01 -1.04
C GLN A 151 -8.13 6.00 0.10
N SER A 152 -9.42 6.10 -0.25
CA SER A 152 -10.53 5.95 0.68
C SER A 152 -11.13 4.53 0.66
N ALA A 153 -10.65 3.67 -0.24
CA ALA A 153 -11.12 2.31 -0.40
C ALA A 153 -10.02 1.38 -0.93
N ILE A 154 -10.09 0.11 -0.58
CA ILE A 154 -9.33 -1.00 -1.18
C ILE A 154 -10.27 -2.17 -1.47
N SER A 155 -10.05 -2.88 -2.57
CA SER A 155 -10.82 -4.08 -2.87
C SER A 155 -10.54 -5.19 -1.86
N MET A 156 -11.54 -6.02 -1.55
CA MET A 156 -11.31 -7.16 -0.65
C MET A 156 -10.28 -8.13 -1.23
N THR A 157 -10.25 -8.31 -2.56
CA THR A 157 -9.24 -9.15 -3.22
C THR A 157 -7.81 -8.65 -2.93
N ASP A 158 -7.56 -7.36 -3.13
CA ASP A 158 -6.24 -6.78 -2.90
C ASP A 158 -5.89 -6.77 -1.41
N LEU A 159 -6.85 -6.44 -0.54
CA LEU A 159 -6.66 -6.45 0.91
C LEU A 159 -6.19 -7.82 1.40
N LEU A 160 -6.87 -8.89 0.98
CA LEU A 160 -6.56 -10.25 1.41
C LEU A 160 -5.22 -10.73 0.86
N ASN A 161 -4.94 -10.48 -0.43
CA ASN A 161 -3.69 -10.91 -1.06
C ASN A 161 -2.48 -10.14 -0.52
N ASN A 162 -2.58 -8.82 -0.33
CA ASN A 162 -1.46 -7.99 0.13
C ASN A 162 -1.05 -8.29 1.58
N ASN A 163 -1.97 -8.80 2.40
CA ASN A 163 -1.74 -9.02 3.82
C ASN A 163 -1.68 -10.51 4.21
N GLY A 164 -1.92 -11.43 3.27
CA GLY A 164 -2.01 -12.87 3.58
C GLY A 164 -3.16 -13.18 4.55
N PHE A 165 -4.29 -12.48 4.42
CA PHE A 165 -5.44 -12.61 5.33
C PHE A 165 -6.43 -13.71 4.94
N TRP A 166 -6.01 -14.62 4.08
CA TRP A 166 -6.80 -15.76 3.66
C TRP A 166 -5.92 -17.02 3.59
N ALA A 167 -6.56 -18.17 3.70
CA ALA A 167 -5.94 -19.45 3.44
C ALA A 167 -6.99 -20.43 2.93
N ASP A 168 -6.49 -21.52 2.38
CA ASP A 168 -7.27 -22.65 1.94
C ASP A 168 -6.48 -23.94 2.28
N LYS A 169 -7.15 -25.00 2.76
CA LYS A 169 -6.43 -26.17 3.32
C LYS A 169 -5.89 -27.09 2.22
N ASP A 170 -6.57 -27.17 1.10
CA ASP A 170 -6.20 -27.96 -0.07
C ASP A 170 -5.30 -27.19 -1.05
N GLY A 171 -5.17 -25.88 -0.87
CA GLY A 171 -4.11 -25.08 -1.47
C GLY A 171 -4.42 -24.70 -2.92
N ASP A 172 -5.68 -24.36 -3.19
CA ASP A 172 -6.19 -24.12 -4.54
C ASP A 172 -5.48 -22.99 -5.32
N GLY A 173 -4.69 -22.14 -4.64
CA GLY A 173 -3.89 -21.08 -5.26
C GLY A 173 -4.76 -19.96 -5.84
N ASP A 174 -4.43 -18.72 -5.49
CA ASP A 174 -5.18 -17.52 -5.87
C ASP A 174 -6.58 -17.41 -5.26
N ILE A 175 -6.92 -16.20 -4.79
CA ILE A 175 -8.24 -15.87 -4.26
C ILE A 175 -8.83 -14.69 -5.03
N THR A 176 -10.14 -14.74 -5.22
CA THR A 176 -10.95 -13.59 -5.59
C THR A 176 -11.96 -13.30 -4.50
N ALA A 177 -12.21 -12.03 -4.22
CA ALA A 177 -13.16 -11.59 -3.20
C ALA A 177 -13.97 -10.37 -3.68
N THR A 178 -15.27 -10.36 -3.41
CA THR A 178 -16.17 -9.24 -3.74
C THR A 178 -16.16 -8.15 -2.66
N GLY A 179 -16.59 -6.93 -3.01
CA GLY A 179 -16.74 -5.86 -2.03
C GLY A 179 -15.43 -5.16 -1.68
N ASN A 180 -15.52 -4.13 -0.84
CA ASN A 180 -14.40 -3.27 -0.49
C ASN A 180 -14.30 -3.06 1.03
N LEU A 181 -13.12 -2.64 1.46
CA LEU A 181 -12.92 -1.94 2.73
C LEU A 181 -12.84 -0.45 2.44
N THR A 182 -13.62 0.36 3.16
CA THR A 182 -13.75 1.81 2.94
C THR A 182 -13.57 2.59 4.24
N ILE A 183 -13.02 3.80 4.13
CA ILE A 183 -12.97 4.82 5.19
C ILE A 183 -13.80 6.03 4.76
N ILE A 184 -14.68 6.48 5.64
CA ILE A 184 -15.57 7.63 5.39
C ILE A 184 -15.49 8.57 6.60
N GLY A 185 -14.98 9.78 6.38
CA GLY A 185 -15.02 10.86 7.38
C GLY A 185 -16.24 11.75 7.15
N ARG A 186 -16.93 12.15 8.22
CA ARG A 186 -17.99 13.17 8.18
C ARG A 186 -17.85 14.18 9.30
N ASP A 187 -18.17 15.44 9.02
CA ASP A 187 -18.26 16.50 10.02
C ASP A 187 -19.54 16.40 10.89
N ALA A 188 -19.70 17.33 11.83
CA ALA A 188 -20.86 17.38 12.73
C ALA A 188 -22.20 17.63 12.01
N ASN A 189 -22.16 18.23 10.82
CA ASN A 189 -23.31 18.49 9.95
C ASN A 189 -23.62 17.31 9.02
N GLY A 190 -22.75 16.29 8.98
CA GLY A 190 -22.88 15.12 8.12
C GLY A 190 -22.23 15.27 6.74
N THR A 191 -21.52 16.38 6.48
CA THR A 191 -20.76 16.59 5.24
C THR A 191 -19.61 15.61 5.20
N GLU A 192 -19.44 14.93 4.06
CA GLU A 192 -18.32 14.02 3.86
C GLU A 192 -17.00 14.77 3.70
N MET A 193 -15.94 14.25 4.33
CA MET A 193 -14.59 14.77 4.22
C MET A 193 -13.85 14.13 3.05
N GLY A 194 -13.12 14.94 2.30
CA GLY A 194 -12.02 14.48 1.47
C GLY A 194 -10.86 13.96 2.32
N LEU A 195 -10.00 13.14 1.72
CA LEU A 195 -8.80 12.59 2.39
C LEU A 195 -7.84 13.69 2.86
N ASP A 196 -7.76 14.80 2.13
CA ASP A 196 -6.91 15.95 2.44
C ASP A 196 -7.57 17.01 3.33
N ASP A 197 -8.84 16.83 3.69
CA ASP A 197 -9.55 17.77 4.54
C ASP A 197 -9.06 17.67 5.98
N THR A 198 -8.82 18.84 6.58
CA THR A 198 -8.34 18.96 7.96
C THR A 198 -9.49 18.89 8.96
N PHE A 199 -9.27 18.23 10.09
CA PHE A 199 -10.15 18.26 11.25
C PHE A 199 -10.12 19.65 11.90
N GLN A 200 -11.24 20.36 11.81
CA GLN A 200 -11.44 21.74 12.25
C GLN A 200 -12.43 21.78 13.43
N ASP A 201 -12.08 22.48 14.51
CA ASP A 201 -12.92 22.51 15.73
C ASP A 201 -14.35 23.03 15.52
N CYS A 202 -14.56 23.88 14.51
CA CYS A 202 -15.85 24.49 14.22
C CYS A 202 -16.84 23.49 13.60
N ASN A 203 -16.31 22.42 13.02
CA ASN A 203 -17.05 21.37 12.33
C ASN A 203 -17.07 20.07 13.15
N ALA A 204 -16.52 20.11 14.37
CA ALA A 204 -16.45 18.98 15.28
C ALA A 204 -17.77 18.78 16.08
N PRO A 205 -18.04 17.58 16.61
CA PRO A 205 -17.25 16.36 16.49
C PRO A 205 -17.39 15.70 15.11
N TYR A 206 -16.33 15.06 14.67
CA TYR A 206 -16.29 14.29 13.44
C TYR A 206 -16.65 12.82 13.69
N SER A 207 -17.09 12.13 12.66
CA SER A 207 -17.26 10.67 12.64
C SER A 207 -16.39 10.06 11.54
N VAL A 208 -15.55 9.09 11.90
CA VAL A 208 -14.74 8.31 10.97
C VAL A 208 -15.25 6.89 10.98
N THR A 209 -15.78 6.43 9.85
CA THR A 209 -16.39 5.11 9.71
C THR A 209 -15.53 4.22 8.85
N MET A 210 -15.08 3.11 9.41
CA MET A 210 -14.54 1.98 8.66
C MET A 210 -15.68 1.04 8.31
N GLN A 211 -15.76 0.61 7.04
CA GLN A 211 -16.79 -0.31 6.58
C GLN A 211 -16.18 -1.39 5.68
N SER A 212 -16.43 -2.64 6.04
CA SER A 212 -16.20 -3.80 5.19
C SER A 212 -17.54 -4.25 4.60
N ASP A 213 -17.60 -4.39 3.29
CA ASP A 213 -18.78 -4.91 2.61
C ASP A 213 -19.01 -6.40 2.87
N ASN A 214 -20.20 -6.89 2.52
CA ASN A 214 -20.42 -8.33 2.38
C ASN A 214 -19.49 -8.85 1.27
N SER A 215 -18.74 -9.91 1.56
CA SER A 215 -17.77 -10.46 0.63
C SER A 215 -17.99 -11.94 0.40
N ILE A 216 -17.72 -12.39 -0.83
CA ILE A 216 -17.63 -13.79 -1.19
C ILE A 216 -16.19 -14.06 -1.58
N LEU A 217 -15.48 -14.83 -0.75
CA LEU A 217 -14.16 -15.36 -1.05
C LEU A 217 -14.34 -16.57 -1.96
N SER A 218 -13.66 -16.61 -3.10
CA SER A 218 -13.76 -17.69 -4.09
C SER A 218 -12.39 -18.11 -4.63
N THR A 219 -12.13 -19.42 -4.64
CA THR A 219 -10.98 -20.05 -5.30
C THR A 219 -11.38 -20.61 -6.67
N ALA A 220 -10.38 -20.84 -7.54
CA ALA A 220 -10.60 -21.41 -8.86
C ALA A 220 -10.93 -22.92 -8.82
N TYR A 221 -10.47 -23.61 -7.78
CA TYR A 221 -10.62 -25.05 -7.57
C TYR A 221 -11.28 -25.32 -6.22
N GLY A 222 -11.32 -26.58 -5.79
CA GLY A 222 -11.96 -26.99 -4.53
C GLY A 222 -13.48 -27.15 -4.64
N LYS A 223 -14.05 -27.97 -3.75
CA LYS A 223 -15.49 -27.96 -3.49
C LYS A 223 -15.75 -28.23 -2.01
N PRO A 224 -16.41 -27.31 -1.29
CA PRO A 224 -16.83 -25.97 -1.73
C PRO A 224 -15.64 -25.06 -2.10
N ASN A 225 -15.79 -24.21 -3.11
CA ASN A 225 -14.76 -23.25 -3.55
C ASN A 225 -15.01 -21.81 -3.08
N SER A 226 -15.98 -21.60 -2.21
CA SER A 226 -16.35 -20.25 -1.78
C SER A 226 -16.85 -20.17 -0.35
N THR A 227 -16.58 -19.04 0.29
CA THR A 227 -17.07 -18.70 1.63
C THR A 227 -17.63 -17.29 1.65
N GLN A 228 -18.76 -17.12 2.31
CA GLN A 228 -19.36 -15.81 2.54
C GLN A 228 -18.83 -15.20 3.84
N ILE A 229 -18.47 -13.92 3.78
CA ILE A 229 -18.03 -13.09 4.89
C ILE A 229 -19.03 -11.95 5.07
N ALA A 230 -19.52 -11.78 6.30
CA ALA A 230 -20.49 -10.76 6.62
C ALA A 230 -19.88 -9.35 6.60
N ALA A 231 -20.67 -8.38 6.15
CA ALA A 231 -20.37 -6.96 6.26
C ALA A 231 -20.18 -6.57 7.73
N ASN A 232 -19.30 -5.60 7.96
CA ASN A 232 -19.05 -5.07 9.30
C ASN A 232 -18.70 -3.58 9.22
N ARG A 233 -18.93 -2.85 10.31
CA ARG A 233 -18.72 -1.41 10.38
C ARG A 233 -18.35 -0.97 11.79
N ALA A 234 -17.43 -0.03 11.89
CA ALA A 234 -17.13 0.68 13.14
C ALA A 234 -17.05 2.19 12.87
N THR A 235 -17.63 2.98 13.77
CA THR A 235 -17.60 4.45 13.70
C THR A 235 -16.89 5.02 14.92
N TYR A 236 -15.89 5.85 14.69
CA TYR A 236 -15.07 6.51 15.69
C TYR A 236 -15.38 8.00 15.69
N TYR A 237 -15.76 8.54 16.84
CA TYR A 237 -16.01 9.97 16.99
C TYR A 237 -14.73 10.67 17.45
N LEU A 238 -14.30 11.68 16.69
CA LEU A 238 -13.04 12.39 16.88
C LEU A 238 -13.27 13.88 17.06
N ASN A 239 -12.41 14.54 17.84
CA ASN A 239 -12.52 15.97 18.11
C ASN A 239 -11.13 16.62 18.09
N PRO A 240 -10.86 17.59 17.20
CA PRO A 240 -9.61 18.34 17.25
C PRO A 240 -9.50 19.20 18.53
N PRO A 241 -8.28 19.61 18.92
CA PRO A 241 -8.09 20.57 20.00
C PRO A 241 -8.87 21.86 19.77
N LYS A 242 -9.31 22.50 20.86
CA LYS A 242 -9.99 23.80 20.79
C LYS A 242 -9.02 24.89 20.32
N GLY A 243 -9.50 25.78 19.46
CA GLY A 243 -8.70 26.86 18.86
C GLY A 243 -8.09 26.50 17.51
N ALA A 244 -8.37 25.32 16.95
CA ALA A 244 -7.98 24.94 15.60
C ALA A 244 -8.67 25.80 14.52
N CYS A 245 -9.78 26.48 14.85
CA CYS A 245 -10.47 27.37 13.93
C CYS A 245 -10.43 28.83 14.38
N THR A 246 -10.28 29.72 13.40
CA THR A 246 -10.41 31.16 13.62
C THR A 246 -11.88 31.57 13.53
N TYR A 247 -12.45 32.04 14.63
CA TYR A 247 -13.82 32.56 14.65
C TYR A 247 -13.84 33.97 14.04
N SER A 248 -14.40 34.13 12.85
CA SER A 248 -14.65 35.45 12.26
C SER A 248 -16.08 35.91 12.55
N ALA A 249 -16.24 36.96 13.36
CA ALA A 249 -17.53 37.60 13.58
C ALA A 249 -17.78 38.65 12.49
N LYS A 250 -18.88 38.53 11.75
CA LYS A 250 -19.33 39.59 10.84
C LYS A 250 -20.05 40.68 11.65
N PRO A 251 -19.55 41.92 11.71
CA PRO A 251 -20.23 42.98 12.45
C PRO A 251 -21.56 43.31 11.79
N ASN A 252 -22.58 43.56 12.61
CA ASN A 252 -23.86 44.06 12.14
C ASN A 252 -23.82 45.59 12.13
N LEU A 253 -23.69 46.17 10.94
CA LEU A 253 -23.61 47.62 10.76
C LEU A 253 -25.01 48.17 10.51
N TYR A 254 -25.45 49.10 11.34
CA TYR A 254 -26.70 49.82 11.15
C TYR A 254 -26.42 51.30 10.93
N LEU A 255 -27.10 51.91 9.95
CA LEU A 255 -27.01 53.33 9.70
C LEU A 255 -27.69 54.09 10.84
N SER A 256 -26.91 54.78 11.69
CA SER A 256 -27.51 55.63 12.71
C SER A 256 -28.12 56.87 12.06
N ASN A 257 -29.43 57.08 12.25
CA ASN A 257 -30.15 58.29 11.80
C ASN A 257 -29.84 59.52 12.68
N SER A 258 -28.57 59.67 13.10
CA SER A 258 -28.11 60.92 13.67
C SER A 258 -27.94 61.89 12.51
N ARG A 259 -28.46 63.12 12.62
CA ARG A 259 -28.43 64.18 11.58
C ARG A 259 -27.02 64.67 11.20
N LYS A 260 -25.99 63.86 11.40
CA LYS A 260 -24.60 63.99 10.95
C LYS A 260 -24.19 62.61 10.44
N LYS A 261 -23.71 62.52 9.19
CA LYS A 261 -23.34 61.29 8.44
C LYS A 261 -22.21 60.48 9.11
N ASN A 262 -22.40 60.01 10.34
CA ASN A 262 -21.44 59.20 11.07
C ASN A 262 -21.87 57.74 11.03
N TRP A 263 -20.95 56.88 10.60
CA TRP A 263 -21.07 55.44 10.69
C TRP A 263 -20.93 55.02 12.16
N GLY A 264 -22.01 54.58 12.77
CA GLY A 264 -21.98 53.90 14.07
C GLY A 264 -21.94 52.39 13.84
N GLY A 265 -20.99 51.70 14.46
CA GLY A 265 -20.91 50.24 14.44
C GLY A 265 -20.55 49.71 15.82
N GLN A 266 -21.14 48.59 16.22
CA GLN A 266 -20.72 47.85 17.41
C GLN A 266 -19.76 46.75 16.95
N ILE A 267 -18.47 46.91 17.25
CA ILE A 267 -17.52 45.80 17.14
C ILE A 267 -17.76 44.90 18.36
N ILE A 268 -18.33 43.72 18.14
CA ILE A 268 -18.33 42.68 19.15
C ILE A 268 -17.08 41.85 18.88
N GLN A 269 -16.00 42.11 19.61
CA GLN A 269 -14.91 41.16 19.68
C GLN A 269 -15.36 40.01 20.58
N VAL A 270 -15.48 38.83 19.99
CA VAL A 270 -15.81 37.61 20.70
C VAL A 270 -14.52 36.86 20.93
N HIS A 271 -14.03 36.85 22.17
CA HIS A 271 -12.98 35.94 22.59
C HIS A 271 -13.63 34.74 23.26
N GLN A 272 -13.31 33.54 22.79
CA GLN A 272 -13.77 32.31 23.42
C GLN A 272 -12.70 31.84 24.42
N THR A 273 -12.94 32.09 25.71
CA THR A 273 -12.16 31.53 26.80
C THR A 273 -13.03 30.57 27.59
N ASN A 274 -12.60 29.31 27.71
CA ASN A 274 -13.20 28.26 28.55
C ASN A 274 -14.71 28.06 28.33
N GLY A 275 -15.16 28.03 27.07
CA GLY A 275 -16.54 27.66 26.74
C GLY A 275 -17.60 28.72 27.03
N MET A 276 -17.24 29.93 27.47
CA MET A 276 -18.15 31.06 27.57
C MET A 276 -17.82 32.11 26.48
N MET A 277 -18.86 32.49 25.72
CA MET A 277 -18.80 33.67 24.84
C MET A 277 -18.73 34.92 25.72
N GLN A 278 -17.53 35.46 25.95
CA GLN A 278 -17.40 36.72 26.65
C GLN A 278 -17.58 37.88 25.67
N LYS A 279 -18.66 38.64 25.85
CA LYS A 279 -18.91 39.88 25.14
C LYS A 279 -18.00 40.97 25.73
N VAL A 280 -16.87 41.26 25.08
CA VAL A 280 -16.09 42.44 25.43
C VAL A 280 -16.75 43.65 24.78
N LEU A 281 -17.58 44.34 25.55
CA LEU A 281 -18.11 45.65 25.19
C LEU A 281 -17.04 46.68 25.50
N ASN A 282 -16.36 47.21 24.47
CA ASN A 282 -15.89 48.59 24.43
C ASN A 282 -15.18 48.86 23.10
N VAL A 283 -15.78 49.68 22.23
CA VAL A 283 -15.15 50.88 21.64
C VAL A 283 -16.30 51.80 21.22
N LYS A 284 -16.29 53.05 21.72
CA LYS A 284 -17.06 54.17 21.14
C LYS A 284 -16.14 54.79 20.08
N ILE A 285 -16.56 54.80 18.82
CA ILE A 285 -15.92 55.61 17.76
C ILE A 285 -16.64 56.95 17.72
#